data_AF-B7PW59-F1
#
_entry.id   AF-B7PW59-F1
#
_cell.length_a   1.000
_cell.length_b   1.000
_cell.length_c   1.000
_cell.angle_alpha   90.00
_cell.angle_beta   90.00
_cell.angle_gamma   90.00
#
_symmetry.space_group_name_H-M   'P 1'
#
loop_
_entity.id
_entity.type
_entity.pdbx_description
1 polymer ?
#
loop_
_entity_poly.entity_id
_entity_poly.type
_entity_poly.pdbx_seq_one_letter_code
_entity_poly.pdbx_strand_id
1 'polypeptide(L)' 'PSLEDIEKNFTHIMLGGRFKPKECLARHRVAILIPYRNREEHLRVFLYNMHQFLPRQQIDYGIFVIEQV' A
#
# COMPACT_ATOMS: atom_id res chain seq x y z
N PRO A 1 7.98 -12.19 -1.85
CA PRO A 1 8.25 -11.47 -3.12
C PRO A 1 9.24 -10.33 -2.87
N SER A 2 10.12 -10.01 -3.83
CA SER A 2 10.93 -8.78 -3.78
C SER A 2 10.03 -7.55 -3.92
N LEU A 3 10.55 -6.35 -3.60
CA LEU A 3 9.78 -5.11 -3.81
C LEU A 3 9.47 -4.90 -5.30
N GLU A 4 10.42 -5.22 -6.18
CA GLU A 4 10.24 -5.15 -7.63
C GLU A 4 9.10 -6.08 -8.12
N ASP A 5 9.00 -7.29 -7.55
CA ASP A 5 7.91 -8.21 -7.89
C ASP A 5 6.55 -7.65 -7.45
N ILE A 6 6.49 -7.00 -6.29
CA ILE A 6 5.26 -6.37 -5.80
C ILE A 6 4.85 -5.25 -6.76
N GLU A 7 5.76 -4.35 -7.13
CA GLU A 7 5.47 -3.25 -8.05
C GLU A 7 4.96 -3.74 -9.41
N LYS A 8 5.57 -4.79 -9.97
CA LYS A 8 5.12 -5.40 -11.23
C LYS A 8 3.74 -6.04 -11.13
N ASN A 9 3.41 -6.65 -9.99
CA ASN A 9 2.13 -7.33 -9.78
C ASN A 9 0.96 -6.37 -9.55
N PHE A 10 1.21 -5.17 -9.02
CA PHE A 10 0.16 -4.21 -8.64
C PHE A 10 0.19 -2.94 -9.51
N THR A 11 0.01 -3.10 -10.83
CA THR A 11 0.03 -2.00 -11.82
C THR A 11 -1.05 -0.92 -11.63
N HIS A 12 -2.07 -1.20 -10.83
CA HIS A 12 -3.14 -0.26 -10.49
C HIS A 12 -2.82 0.62 -9.27
N ILE A 13 -1.72 0.34 -8.58
CA ILE A 13 -1.19 1.16 -7.49
C ILE A 13 -0.30 2.24 -8.08
N MET A 14 -0.55 3.48 -7.68
CA MET A 14 0.22 4.64 -8.08
C MET A 14 1.52 4.74 -7.27
N LEU A 15 2.48 5.49 -7.81
CA LEU A 15 3.75 5.79 -7.14
C LEU A 15 3.53 6.25 -5.68
N GLY A 16 4.37 5.76 -4.78
CA GLY A 16 4.28 6.05 -3.35
C GLY A 16 3.22 5.22 -2.62
N GLY A 17 2.82 4.07 -3.16
CA GLY A 17 1.91 3.14 -2.49
C GLY A 17 0.48 3.68 -2.35
N ARG A 18 0.02 4.44 -3.34
CA ARG A 18 -1.28 5.11 -3.34
C ARG A 18 -2.29 4.42 -4.25
N PHE A 19 -3.54 4.40 -3.84
CA PHE A 19 -4.65 3.90 -4.66
C PHE A 19 -5.86 4.78 -4.50
N LYS A 20 -6.58 5.00 -5.61
CA LYS A 20 -7.87 5.67 -5.63
C LYS A 20 -8.80 4.90 -6.58
N PRO A 21 -10.04 4.61 -6.20
CA PRO A 21 -11.01 3.99 -7.11
C PRO A 21 -11.24 4.87 -8.35
N LYS A 22 -11.34 4.23 -9.52
CA LYS A 22 -11.59 4.93 -10.81
C LYS A 22 -13.09 5.11 -11.09
N GLU A 23 -13.88 4.11 -10.73
CA GLU A 23 -15.32 4.05 -11.05
C GLU A 23 -16.22 4.75 -10.03
N CYS A 24 -15.66 5.19 -8.89
CA CYS A 24 -16.43 5.85 -7.84
C CYS A 24 -15.59 6.87 -7.05
N LEU A 25 -16.29 7.79 -6.37
CA LEU A 25 -15.68 8.65 -5.36
C LEU A 25 -15.59 7.88 -4.04
N ALA A 26 -14.38 7.63 -3.56
CA ALA A 26 -14.17 6.96 -2.28
C ALA A 26 -14.79 7.77 -1.12
N ARG A 27 -15.54 7.09 -0.26
CA ARG A 27 -16.11 7.69 0.97
C ARG A 27 -15.03 8.03 2.00
N HIS A 28 -13.93 7.26 2.01
CA HIS A 28 -12.85 7.41 2.96
C HIS A 28 -11.54 7.71 2.23
N ARG A 29 -10.81 8.69 2.76
CA ARG A 29 -9.42 8.97 2.43
C ARG A 29 -8.56 8.59 3.64
N VAL A 30 -7.71 7.58 3.49
CA VAL A 30 -7.02 6.91 4.59
C VAL A 30 -5.50 7.00 4.43
N ALA A 31 -4.80 7.51 5.44
CA ALA A 31 -3.34 7.41 5.53
C ALA A 31 -2.99 6.26 6.47
N ILE A 32 -2.30 5.23 5.95
CA ILE A 32 -1.87 4.07 6.72
C ILE A 32 -0.42 4.31 7.13
N LEU A 33 -0.21 4.66 8.40
CA LEU A 33 1.11 4.94 8.96
C LEU A 33 1.68 3.65 9.58
N ILE A 34 2.85 3.22 9.10
CA ILE A 34 3.53 2.03 9.58
C ILE A 34 4.80 2.48 10.30
N PRO A 35 4.86 2.40 11.63
CA PRO A 35 6.14 2.53 12.33
C PRO A 35 7.02 1.35 11.94
N TYR A 36 8.25 1.63 11.53
CA TYR A 36 9.13 0.63 10.94
C TYR A 36 10.57 0.80 11.43
N ARG A 37 11.25 -0.33 11.67
CA ARG A 37 12.67 -0.41 12.02
C ARG A 37 13.22 -1.77 11.65
N ASN A 38 14.13 -1.86 10.67
CA ASN A 38 14.86 -3.10 10.30
C ASN A 38 13.97 -4.36 10.15
N ARG A 39 12.81 -4.27 9.49
CA ARG A 39 11.85 -5.40 9.32
C ARG A 39 11.43 -5.60 7.86
N GLU A 40 12.39 -5.56 6.94
CA GLU A 40 12.11 -5.47 5.49
C GLU A 40 11.26 -6.64 4.99
N GLU A 41 11.53 -7.86 5.46
CA GLU A 41 10.74 -9.04 5.12
C GLU A 41 9.27 -8.89 5.52
N HIS A 42 8.99 -8.46 6.74
CA HIS A 42 7.62 -8.24 7.20
C HIS A 42 6.94 -7.12 6.42
N LEU A 43 7.66 -6.06 6.09
CA LEU A 43 7.13 -4.97 5.27
C LEU A 43 6.76 -5.45 3.87
N ARG A 44 7.61 -6.27 3.22
CA ARG A 44 7.29 -6.86 1.91
C ARG A 44 6.03 -7.73 1.97
N VAL A 45 5.91 -8.57 3.00
CA VAL A 45 4.72 -9.40 3.21
C VAL A 45 3.48 -8.53 3.46
N PHE A 46 3.60 -7.48 4.27
CA PHE A 46 2.51 -6.54 4.55
C PHE A 46 2.04 -5.85 3.26
N LEU A 47 2.96 -5.25 2.48
CA LEU A 47 2.63 -4.51 1.27
C LEU A 47 1.93 -5.41 0.24
N TYR A 48 2.46 -6.62 0.02
CA TYR A 48 1.84 -7.59 -0.89
C TYR A 48 0.38 -7.88 -0.51
N ASN A 49 0.13 -8.17 0.77
CA ASN A 49 -1.22 -8.51 1.24
C ASN A 49 -2.15 -7.29 1.23
N MET A 50 -1.67 -6.13 1.68
CA MET A 50 -2.51 -4.93 1.78
C MET A 50 -2.87 -4.35 0.41
N HIS A 51 -1.97 -4.40 -0.58
CA HIS A 51 -2.29 -4.00 -1.95
C HIS A 51 -3.29 -4.94 -2.62
N GLN A 52 -3.43 -6.21 -2.19
CA GLN A 52 -4.53 -7.07 -2.62
C GLN A 52 -5.87 -6.73 -1.94
N PHE A 53 -5.80 -6.36 -0.66
CA PHE A 53 -6.96 -6.26 0.22
C PHE A 53 -7.65 -4.88 0.16
N LEU A 54 -6.88 -3.79 0.31
CA LEU A 54 -7.42 -2.44 0.46
C LEU A 54 -8.20 -1.93 -0.77
N PRO A 55 -7.77 -2.19 -2.03
CA PRO A 55 -8.55 -1.77 -3.20
C PRO A 55 -9.97 -2.35 -3.25
N ARG A 56 -10.18 -3.56 -2.71
CA ARG A 56 -11.50 -4.21 -2.66
C ARG A 56 -12.48 -3.47 -1.76
N GLN A 57 -11.99 -2.63 -0.85
CA GLN A 57 -12.81 -1.79 0.02
C GLN A 57 -13.22 -0.47 -0.63
N GLN A 58 -12.75 -0.17 -1.85
CA GLN A 58 -13.02 1.08 -2.58
C GLN A 58 -12.67 2.35 -1.79
N ILE A 59 -11.55 2.34 -1.06
CA ILE A 59 -11.04 3.50 -0.32
C ILE A 59 -9.91 4.21 -1.09
N ASP A 60 -9.78 5.52 -0.92
CA ASP A 60 -8.62 6.32 -1.36
C ASP A 60 -7.56 6.18 -0.27
N TYR A 61 -6.50 5.41 -0.49
CA TYR A 61 -5.48 5.14 0.54
C TYR A 61 -4.07 5.44 0.08
N GLY A 62 -3.21 5.75 1.05
CA GLY A 62 -1.76 5.79 0.89
C GLY A 62 -1.07 5.11 2.07
N ILE A 63 -0.04 4.33 1.78
CA ILE A 63 0.80 3.68 2.81
C ILE A 63 2.06 4.51 3.03
N PHE A 64 2.35 4.84 4.28
CA PHE A 64 3.51 5.62 4.69
C PHE A 64 4.33 4.82 5.69
N VAL A 65 5.53 4.43 5.29
CA VAL A 65 6.49 3.75 6.16
C VAL A 65 7.30 4.81 6.89
N ILE A 66 7.20 4.84 8.21
CA ILE A 66 7.89 5.79 9.08
C ILE A 66 9.07 5.06 9.71
N GLU A 67 10.26 5.25 9.13
CA GLU A 67 11.50 4.69 9.65
C GLU A 67 11.90 5.37 10.95
N GLN A 68 12.29 4.58 11.94
CA GLN A 68 12.95 5.07 13.14
C GLN A 68 14.42 5.38 12.83
N VAL A 69 14.79 6.66 12.87
CA VAL A 69 16.19 7.14 12.90
C VAL A 69 16.92 6.76 14.18
#